data_AF-A0A0V0WMK9-F1
#
_entry.id   AF-A0A0V0WMK9-F1
#
_cell.length_a   1.000
_cell.length_b   1.000
_cell.length_c   1.000
_cell.angle_alpha   90.00
_cell.angle_beta   90.00
_cell.angle_gamma   90.00
#
_symmetry.space_group_name_H-M   'P 1'
#
loop_
_entity.id
_entity.type
_entity.pdbx_description
1 polymer ?
#
loop_
_entity_poly.entity_id
_entity_poly.type
_entity_poly.pdbx_seq_one_letter_code
_entity_poly.pdbx_strand_id
1 'polypeptide(L)'
;LVQERIQMLEAAYKELLAMVEQRRRRLEDSKRLCQFFLDAEELEQGFKELEQVLSSPDVGHDVVSVNLLLAKHKSVEDQIASLERNKNVVIDTGRGLIGENLPGSSDIQAQIDHIEEMWQALQTLAY
;
A
#
# COMPACT_ATOMS: atom_id res chain seq x y z
N LEU A 1 34.21 5.98 -45.33
CA LEU A 1 34.92 6.28 -44.06
C LEU A 1 34.25 7.34 -43.19
N VAL A 2 34.23 8.65 -43.52
CA VAL A 2 33.66 9.67 -42.60
C VAL A 2 32.15 9.50 -42.41
N GLN A 3 31.39 9.29 -43.48
CA GLN A 3 29.95 9.01 -43.41
C GLN A 3 29.61 7.75 -42.60
N GLU A 4 30.35 6.65 -42.81
CA GLU A 4 30.15 5.41 -42.04
C GLU A 4 30.42 5.64 -40.54
N ARG A 5 31.47 6.39 -40.19
CA ARG A 5 31.76 6.73 -38.79
C ARG A 5 30.65 7.57 -38.15
N ILE A 6 30.09 8.54 -38.89
CA ILE A 6 28.96 9.35 -38.41
C ILE A 6 27.72 8.46 -38.20
N GLN A 7 27.40 7.57 -39.14
CA GLN A 7 26.27 6.64 -39.02
C GLN A 7 26.43 5.69 -37.82
N MET A 8 27.64 5.17 -37.59
CA MET A 8 27.92 4.34 -36.40
C MET A 8 27.72 5.11 -35.11
N LEU A 9 28.18 6.37 -35.05
CA LEU A 9 28.01 7.22 -33.87
C LEU A 9 26.54 7.55 -33.60
N GLU A 10 25.77 7.86 -34.64
CA GLU A 10 24.33 8.11 -34.53
C GLU A 10 23.56 6.88 -34.04
N ALA A 11 23.91 5.70 -34.55
CA ALA A 11 23.31 4.43 -34.11
C ALA A 11 23.63 4.16 -32.64
N ALA A 12 24.89 4.27 -32.23
CA ALA A 12 25.32 4.09 -30.85
C ALA A 12 24.65 5.09 -29.89
N TYR A 13 24.49 6.35 -30.33
CA TYR A 13 23.80 7.36 -29.53
C TYR A 13 22.31 7.04 -29.35
N LYS A 14 21.62 6.60 -30.40
CA LYS A 14 20.22 6.17 -30.33
C LYS A 14 20.04 4.96 -29.40
N GLU A 15 20.94 3.99 -29.48
CA GLU A 15 20.94 2.83 -28.59
C GLU A 15 21.15 3.25 -27.13
N LEU A 16 22.11 4.14 -26.87
CA LEU A 16 22.36 4.68 -25.53
C LEU A 16 21.12 5.39 -24.97
N LEU A 17 20.44 6.22 -25.77
CA LEU A 17 19.21 6.89 -25.35
C LEU A 17 18.10 5.89 -25.01
N ALA A 18 17.93 4.83 -25.82
CA ALA A 18 16.97 3.77 -25.54
C ALA A 18 17.28 3.03 -24.23
N MET A 19 18.56 2.73 -23.97
CA MET A 19 19.00 2.08 -22.73
C MET A 19 18.77 2.98 -21.50
N VAL A 20 19.04 4.27 -21.61
CA VAL A 20 18.80 5.24 -20.52
C VAL A 20 17.31 5.32 -20.20
N GLU A 21 16.45 5.41 -21.22
CA GLU A 21 15.00 5.47 -21.04
C GLU A 21 14.45 4.16 -20.43
N GLN A 22 14.94 3.00 -20.88
CA GLN A 22 14.57 1.72 -20.29
C GLN A 22 14.99 1.64 -18.82
N ARG A 23 16.20 2.11 -18.48
CA ARG A 23 16.67 2.14 -17.09
C ARG A 23 15.83 3.07 -16.22
N ARG A 24 15.46 4.24 -16.74
CA ARG A 24 14.60 5.20 -16.05
C ARG A 24 13.25 4.57 -15.70
N ARG A 25 12.58 3.93 -16.66
CA ARG A 25 11.30 3.23 -16.44
C ARG A 25 11.42 2.16 -15.36
N ARG A 26 12.43 1.29 -15.44
CA ARG A 26 12.65 0.25 -14.42
C ARG A 26 12.86 0.81 -13.01
N LEU A 27 13.53 1.95 -12.88
CA LEU A 27 13.72 2.60 -11.58
C LEU A 27 12.41 3.19 -11.06
N GLU A 28 11.59 3.77 -11.93
CA GLU A 28 10.27 4.29 -11.57
C GLU A 28 9.32 3.16 -11.14
N ASP A 29 9.32 2.04 -11.86
CA ASP A 29 8.56 0.85 -11.51
C ASP A 29 8.98 0.31 -10.14
N SER A 30 10.29 0.14 -9.92
CA SER A 30 10.82 -0.31 -8.63
C SER A 30 10.45 0.63 -7.49
N LYS A 31 10.50 1.95 -7.72
CA LYS A 31 10.10 2.94 -6.71
C LYS A 31 8.63 2.79 -6.35
N ARG A 32 7.75 2.63 -7.34
CA ARG A 32 6.31 2.46 -7.14
C ARG A 32 5.98 1.17 -6.38
N LEU A 33 6.66 0.07 -6.71
CA LEU A 33 6.55 -1.19 -5.98
C LEU A 33 6.96 -1.04 -4.52
N CYS A 34 8.13 -0.43 -4.25
CA CYS A 34 8.57 -0.18 -2.88
C CYS A 34 7.57 0.68 -2.10
N GLN A 35 7.02 1.73 -2.73
CA GLN A 35 6.03 2.59 -2.08
C GLN A 35 4.77 1.80 -1.71
N PHE A 36 4.26 0.97 -2.62
CA PHE A 36 3.09 0.13 -2.35
C PHE A 36 3.29 -0.78 -1.12
N PHE A 37 4.45 -1.46 -1.01
CA PHE A 37 4.72 -2.32 0.13
C PHE A 37 4.88 -1.55 1.44
N LEU A 38 5.48 -0.35 1.40
CA LEU A 38 5.56 0.52 2.58
C LEU A 38 4.17 0.98 3.05
N ASP A 39 3.32 1.39 2.11
CA ASP A 39 1.95 1.82 2.42
C ASP A 39 1.12 0.65 2.98
N ALA A 40 1.35 -0.57 2.46
CA ALA A 40 0.74 -1.79 2.95
C ALA A 40 1.20 -2.14 4.39
N GLU A 41 2.50 -2.05 4.67
CA GLU A 41 3.04 -2.27 6.02
C GLU A 41 2.48 -1.27 7.04
N GLU A 42 2.37 0.02 6.68
CA GLU A 42 1.77 1.04 7.53
C GLU A 42 0.28 0.73 7.82
N LEU A 43 -0.47 0.31 6.80
CA LEU A 43 -1.85 -0.09 6.94
C LEU A 43 -2.01 -1.30 7.87
N GLU A 44 -1.19 -2.34 7.70
CA GLU A 44 -1.19 -3.52 8.57
C GLU A 44 -0.87 -3.17 10.02
N GLN A 45 0.04 -2.23 10.25
CA GLN A 45 0.35 -1.75 11.59
C GLN A 45 -0.86 -1.04 12.20
N GLY A 46 -1.55 -0.19 11.43
CA GLY A 46 -2.81 0.42 11.85
C GLY A 46 -3.91 -0.60 12.17
N PHE A 47 -3.98 -1.69 11.41
CA PHE A 47 -4.90 -2.81 11.69
C PHE A 47 -4.58 -3.49 13.03
N LYS A 48 -3.31 -3.79 13.29
CA LYS A 48 -2.87 -4.40 14.57
C LYS A 48 -3.15 -3.49 15.76
N GLU A 49 -2.96 -2.19 15.60
CA GLU A 49 -3.28 -1.20 16.64
C GLU A 49 -4.79 -1.16 16.94
N LEU A 50 -5.62 -1.16 15.89
CA LEU A 50 -7.07 -1.24 16.05
C LEU A 50 -7.49 -2.55 16.73
N GLU A 51 -6.90 -3.69 16.35
CA GLU A 51 -7.15 -4.99 16.98
C GLU A 51 -6.87 -4.96 18.48
N GLN A 52 -5.76 -4.34 18.90
CA GLN A 52 -5.41 -4.20 20.31
C GLN A 52 -6.42 -3.32 21.06
N VAL A 53 -6.88 -2.23 20.44
CA VAL A 53 -7.88 -1.34 21.03
C VAL A 53 -9.23 -2.05 21.20
N LEU A 54 -9.66 -2.83 20.20
CA LEU A 54 -10.90 -3.60 20.21
C LEU A 54 -10.84 -4.79 21.17
N SER A 55 -9.67 -5.43 21.31
CA SER A 55 -9.47 -6.58 22.20
C SER A 55 -9.22 -6.20 23.66
N SER A 56 -8.94 -4.93 23.95
CA SER A 56 -8.69 -4.46 25.32
C SER A 56 -9.96 -4.59 26.17
N PRO A 57 -9.95 -5.37 27.27
CA PRO A 57 -11.10 -5.55 28.15
C PRO A 57 -11.32 -4.32 29.06
N ASP A 58 -11.58 -3.16 28.47
CA ASP A 58 -11.92 -1.93 29.19
C ASP A 58 -13.43 -1.83 29.50
N VAL A 59 -14.01 -2.89 30.05
CA VAL A 59 -15.38 -2.84 30.61
C VAL A 59 -15.44 -3.70 31.86
N GLY A 60 -14.81 -3.22 32.93
CA GLY A 60 -14.97 -3.85 34.23
C GLY A 60 -14.18 -3.15 35.31
N HIS A 61 -14.67 -2.00 35.79
CA HIS A 61 -15.00 -1.85 37.22
C HIS A 61 -15.49 -0.43 37.59
N ASP A 62 -15.34 0.63 36.80
CA ASP A 62 -15.82 1.94 37.27
C ASP A 62 -16.51 2.86 36.26
N VAL A 63 -17.67 3.33 36.71
CA VAL A 63 -18.75 4.08 36.06
C VAL A 63 -18.37 5.57 35.89
N VAL A 64 -17.15 5.85 35.43
CA VAL A 64 -16.64 7.23 35.19
C VAL A 64 -15.98 7.25 33.81
N SER A 65 -16.68 7.47 32.70
CA SER A 65 -17.87 8.27 32.47
C SER A 65 -18.43 7.92 31.09
N VAL A 66 -19.75 7.86 30.95
CA VAL A 66 -20.43 7.55 29.67
C VAL A 66 -19.95 8.46 28.53
N ASN A 67 -19.61 9.72 28.81
CA ASN A 67 -19.06 10.66 27.82
C ASN A 67 -17.63 10.31 27.37
N LEU A 68 -16.78 9.81 28.28
CA LEU A 68 -15.44 9.33 27.92
C LEU A 68 -15.53 8.04 27.10
N LEU A 69 -16.46 7.14 27.44
CA LEU A 69 -16.74 5.94 26.68
C LEU A 69 -17.28 6.28 25.28
N LEU A 70 -18.21 7.23 25.18
CA LEU A 70 -18.75 7.72 23.91
C LEU A 70 -17.69 8.41 23.05
N ALA A 71 -16.82 9.23 23.67
CA ALA A 71 -15.71 9.87 22.96
C ALA A 71 -14.68 8.84 22.46
N LYS A 72 -14.38 7.81 23.28
CA LYS A 72 -13.52 6.69 22.87
C LYS A 72 -14.17 5.91 21.72
N HIS A 73 -15.46 5.60 21.81
CA HIS A 73 -16.19 4.90 20.75
C HIS A 73 -16.19 5.67 19.44
N LYS A 74 -16.49 6.97 19.46
CA LYS A 74 -16.44 7.82 18.27
C LYS A 74 -15.03 7.89 17.66
N SER A 75 -14.00 7.99 18.51
CA SER A 75 -12.61 7.94 18.06
C SER A 75 -12.27 6.62 17.36
N VAL A 76 -12.79 5.49 17.86
CA VAL A 76 -12.63 4.17 17.22
C VAL A 76 -13.39 4.11 15.89
N GLU A 77 -14.61 4.63 15.81
CA GLU A 77 -15.37 4.73 14.55
C GLU A 77 -14.64 5.58 13.49
N ASP A 78 -14.11 6.74 13.90
CA ASP A 78 -13.34 7.63 13.04
C ASP A 78 -12.04 6.94 12.55
N GLN A 79 -11.37 6.18 13.42
CA GLN A 79 -10.20 5.37 13.08
C GLN A 79 -10.55 4.26 12.08
N ILE A 80 -11.62 3.50 12.32
CA ILE A 80 -12.13 2.47 11.39
C ILE A 80 -12.41 3.09 10.02
N ALA A 81 -13.12 4.21 9.97
CA ALA A 81 -13.45 4.88 8.72
C ALA A 81 -12.19 5.39 7.99
N SER A 82 -11.18 5.86 8.72
CA SER A 82 -9.92 6.27 8.14
C SER A 82 -9.12 5.10 7.58
N LEU A 83 -9.02 4.01 8.35
CA LEU A 83 -8.33 2.78 7.94
C LEU A 83 -9.01 2.13 6.73
N GLU A 84 -10.33 2.13 6.66
CA GLU A 84 -11.07 1.63 5.51
C GLU A 84 -10.77 2.43 4.24
N ARG A 85 -10.73 3.77 4.33
CA ARG A 85 -10.33 4.62 3.20
C ARG A 85 -8.90 4.33 2.77
N ASN A 86 -7.96 4.25 3.71
CA ASN A 86 -6.56 3.98 3.42
C ASN A 86 -6.38 2.60 2.75
N LYS A 87 -7.07 1.58 3.26
CA LYS A 87 -7.14 0.24 2.66
C LYS A 87 -7.57 0.30 1.20
N ASN A 88 -8.65 1.01 0.90
CA ASN A 88 -9.14 1.12 -0.48
C ASN A 88 -8.10 1.80 -1.39
N VAL A 89 -7.42 2.85 -0.91
CA VAL A 89 -6.33 3.51 -1.66
C VAL A 89 -5.16 2.57 -1.94
N VAL A 90 -4.73 1.78 -0.95
CA VAL A 90 -3.63 0.80 -1.11
C VAL A 90 -4.02 -0.29 -2.10
N ILE A 91 -5.24 -0.84 -1.99
CA ILE A 91 -5.75 -1.87 -2.90
C ILE A 91 -5.87 -1.33 -4.34
N ASP A 92 -6.44 -0.14 -4.52
CA ASP A 92 -6.57 0.47 -5.85
C ASP A 92 -5.21 0.75 -6.48
N THR A 93 -4.23 1.20 -5.67
CA THR A 93 -2.85 1.37 -6.11
C THR A 93 -2.23 0.05 -6.55
N GLY A 94 -2.36 -1.01 -5.75
CA GLY A 94 -1.86 -2.34 -6.09
C GLY A 94 -2.50 -2.91 -7.35
N ARG A 95 -3.83 -2.78 -7.51
CA ARG A 95 -4.55 -3.19 -8.73
C ARG A 95 -4.09 -2.42 -9.96
N GLY A 96 -3.79 -1.12 -9.81
CA GLY A 96 -3.20 -0.31 -10.87
C GLY A 96 -1.83 -0.85 -11.32
N LEU A 97 -0.96 -1.20 -10.36
CA LEU A 97 0.37 -1.76 -10.64
C LEU A 97 0.30 -3.14 -11.31
N ILE A 98 -0.67 -3.98 -10.93
CA ILE A 98 -0.94 -5.27 -11.60
C ILE A 98 -1.38 -5.04 -13.05
N GLY A 99 -2.24 -4.05 -13.30
CA GLY A 99 -2.71 -3.69 -14.64
C GLY A 99 -1.58 -3.25 -15.60
N GLU A 100 -0.48 -2.71 -15.06
CA GLU A 100 0.72 -2.34 -15.82
C GLU A 100 1.64 -3.54 -16.15
N ASN A 101 1.29 -4.76 -15.71
CA ASN A 101 2.05 -6.00 -15.91
C ASN A 101 3.50 -5.87 -15.42
N LEU A 102 3.69 -5.21 -14.27
CA LEU A 102 5.00 -5.08 -13.64
C LEU A 102 5.47 -6.42 -13.08
N PRO A 103 6.78 -6.73 -13.13
CA PRO A 103 7.35 -7.83 -12.38
C PRO A 103 7.01 -7.70 -10.89
N GLY A 104 6.48 -8.75 -10.27
CA GLY A 104 6.01 -8.73 -8.87
C GLY A 104 4.49 -8.62 -8.71
N SER A 105 3.72 -8.65 -9.80
CA SER A 105 2.24 -8.63 -9.74
C SER A 105 1.65 -9.76 -8.87
N SER A 106 2.29 -10.93 -8.81
CA SER A 106 1.88 -12.03 -7.90
C SER A 106 1.99 -11.64 -6.44
N ASP A 107 3.07 -10.93 -6.09
CA ASP A 107 3.39 -10.57 -4.71
C ASP A 107 2.47 -9.42 -4.26
N ILE A 108 2.17 -8.48 -5.17
CA ILE A 108 1.16 -7.44 -4.96
C ILE A 108 -0.22 -8.06 -4.71
N GLN A 109 -0.62 -9.05 -5.51
CA GLN A 109 -1.91 -9.71 -5.33
C GLN A 109 -1.98 -10.43 -3.98
N ALA A 110 -0.95 -11.19 -3.61
CA ALA A 110 -0.88 -11.86 -2.31
C ALA A 110 -0.98 -10.86 -1.15
N GLN A 111 -0.35 -9.69 -1.29
CA GLN A 111 -0.42 -8.62 -0.28
C GLN A 111 -1.82 -8.00 -0.18
N ILE A 112 -2.50 -7.80 -1.31
CA ILE A 112 -3.90 -7.34 -1.34
C ILE A 112 -4.80 -8.34 -0.62
N ASP A 113 -4.67 -9.63 -0.95
CA ASP A 113 -5.47 -10.70 -0.34
C ASP A 113 -5.25 -10.72 1.18
N HIS A 114 -3.99 -10.58 1.63
CA HIS A 114 -3.66 -10.52 3.05
C HIS A 114 -4.31 -9.32 3.78
N ILE A 115 -4.25 -8.12 3.18
CA ILE A 115 -4.89 -6.91 3.71
C ILE A 115 -6.41 -7.10 3.82
N GLU A 116 -7.04 -7.70 2.80
CA GLU A 116 -8.47 -7.97 2.80
C GLU A 116 -8.85 -8.97 3.90
N GLU A 117 -8.07 -10.05 4.07
CA GLU A 117 -8.26 -11.04 5.15
C GLU A 117 -8.14 -10.40 6.55
N MET A 118 -7.09 -9.61 6.79
CA MET A 118 -6.91 -8.89 8.06
C MET A 118 -8.08 -7.95 8.35
N TRP A 119 -8.54 -7.22 7.33
CA TRP A 119 -9.68 -6.31 7.48
C TRP A 119 -10.98 -7.07 7.81
N GLN A 120 -11.24 -8.20 7.16
CA GLN A 120 -12.41 -9.03 7.48
C GLN A 120 -12.37 -9.55 8.91
N ALA A 121 -11.20 -9.98 9.39
CA ALA A 121 -11.02 -10.42 10.78
C ALA A 121 -11.27 -9.28 11.80
N LEU A 122 -10.87 -8.04 11.48
CA LEU A 122 -11.18 -6.88 12.31
C LEU A 122 -12.67 -6.56 12.33
N GLN A 123 -13.35 -6.67 11.19
CA GLN A 123 -14.80 -6.46 11.12
C GLN A 123 -15.55 -7.48 11.99
N THR A 124 -15.14 -8.74 12.01
CA THR A 124 -15.78 -9.74 12.88
C THR A 124 -15.50 -9.54 14.36
N LEU A 125 -14.40 -8.86 14.72
CA LEU A 125 -14.11 -8.50 16.11
C LEU A 125 -14.92 -7.27 16.57
N ALA A 126 -15.23 -6.36 15.65
CA ALA A 126 -15.93 -5.11 15.95
C ALA A 126 -17.47 -5.24 16.06
N TYR A 127 -18.06 -6.34 15.56
CA TYR A 127 -19.51 -6.61 15.57
C TYR A 127 -19.87 -7.84 16.41
#